data_AF-A0A5R8P0F3-F1
#
_entry.id   AF-A0A5R8P0F3-F1
#
_cell.length_a   1.000
_cell.length_b   1.000
_cell.length_c   1.000
_cell.angle_alpha   90.00
_cell.angle_beta   90.00
_cell.angle_gamma   90.00
#
_symmetry.space_group_name_H-M   'P 1'
#
loop_
_entity.id
_entity.type
_entity.pdbx_description
1 polymer ?
#
loop_
_entity_poly.entity_id
_entity_poly.type
_entity_poly.pdbx_seq_one_letter_code
_entity_poly.pdbx_strand_id
1 'polypeptide(L)'
;MNIDTAYENFLLYSISDDWAQLGQFVEHARKFAPEQYTREYVLDLIRELVLRGYIEIGNISPESDPPWRPWDVPVDEAIQRIAHGRNGITGLLEMPEADLGPNELFRARLTALGRARLAELGDPYEKYGDPWFDDPYLNASDWGYPPYRPS
;
A
#
# COMPACT_ATOMS: atom_id res chain seq x y z
N MET A 1 -13.62 -7.34 1.29
CA MET A 1 -12.67 -8.13 0.46
C MET A 1 -11.90 -9.10 1.36
N ASN A 2 -11.58 -10.32 0.90
CA ASN A 2 -10.62 -11.17 1.62
C ASN A 2 -9.23 -10.94 1.02
N ILE A 3 -8.28 -10.53 1.86
CA ILE A 3 -6.90 -10.27 1.46
C ILE A 3 -6.10 -11.51 1.85
N ASP A 4 -5.32 -12.06 0.91
CA ASP A 4 -4.40 -13.15 1.21
C ASP A 4 -3.46 -12.75 2.37
N THR A 5 -3.09 -13.71 3.22
CA THR A 5 -2.31 -13.41 4.44
C THR A 5 -0.87 -12.99 4.14
N ALA A 6 -0.23 -13.58 3.12
CA ALA A 6 1.09 -13.12 2.71
C ALA A 6 0.97 -11.71 2.10
N TYR A 7 -0.09 -11.48 1.32
CA TYR A 7 -0.36 -10.19 0.74
C TYR A 7 -0.55 -9.07 1.79
N GLU A 8 -1.42 -9.31 2.78
CA GLU A 8 -1.64 -8.40 3.91
C GLU A 8 -0.32 -8.12 4.64
N ASN A 9 0.50 -9.16 4.88
CA ASN A 9 1.74 -8.99 5.63
C ASN A 9 2.75 -8.10 4.89
N PHE A 10 3.05 -8.39 3.63
CA PHE A 10 3.99 -7.59 2.84
C PHE A 10 3.53 -6.13 2.73
N LEU A 11 2.24 -5.91 2.48
CA LEU A 11 1.71 -4.55 2.36
C LEU A 11 1.80 -3.78 3.68
N LEU A 12 1.42 -4.38 4.81
CA LEU A 12 1.55 -3.72 6.11
C LEU A 12 3.03 -3.48 6.48
N TYR A 13 3.92 -4.42 6.14
CA TYR A 13 5.35 -4.28 6.35
C TYR A 13 5.92 -3.10 5.54
N SER A 14 5.57 -2.97 4.26
CA SER A 14 5.99 -1.83 3.43
C SER A 14 5.48 -0.48 3.95
N ILE A 15 4.26 -0.42 4.50
CA ILE A 15 3.71 0.80 5.13
C ILE A 15 4.35 1.09 6.49
N SER A 16 5.00 0.11 7.11
CA SER A 16 5.67 0.29 8.40
C SER A 16 7.05 0.93 8.29
N ASP A 17 7.74 0.68 7.17
CA ASP A 17 9.08 1.20 6.90
C ASP A 17 9.03 2.70 6.52
N ASP A 18 8.03 3.10 5.74
CA ASP A 18 7.73 4.50 5.40
C ASP A 18 6.23 4.69 5.09
N TRP A 19 5.79 5.91 4.82
CA TRP A 19 4.45 6.17 4.28
C TRP A 19 4.27 5.61 2.89
N ALA A 20 3.21 4.82 2.68
CA ALA A 20 2.97 4.23 1.37
C ALA A 20 2.23 5.13 0.39
N GLN A 21 2.75 5.20 -0.84
CA GLN A 21 2.10 5.87 -1.99
C GLN A 21 1.20 4.91 -2.76
N LEU A 22 0.36 5.46 -3.64
CA LEU A 22 -0.52 4.68 -4.51
C LEU A 22 0.24 3.60 -5.31
N GLY A 23 1.42 3.94 -5.83
CA GLY A 23 2.23 3.02 -6.64
C GLY A 23 2.57 1.73 -5.90
N GLN A 24 2.84 1.81 -4.59
CA GLN A 24 3.14 0.63 -3.79
C GLN A 24 1.93 -0.30 -3.70
N PHE A 25 0.70 0.21 -3.50
CA PHE A 25 -0.51 -0.62 -3.50
C PHE A 25 -0.74 -1.30 -4.85
N VAL A 26 -0.50 -0.60 -5.95
CA VAL A 26 -0.62 -1.14 -7.31
C VAL A 26 0.39 -2.26 -7.55
N GLU A 27 1.66 -2.04 -7.21
CA GLU A 27 2.72 -3.03 -7.37
C GLU A 27 2.42 -4.31 -6.57
N HIS A 28 2.02 -4.11 -5.32
CA HIS A 28 1.58 -5.15 -4.41
C HIS A 28 0.39 -5.95 -4.96
N ALA A 29 -0.61 -5.28 -5.53
CA ALA A 29 -1.77 -5.95 -6.13
C ALA A 29 -1.37 -6.77 -7.36
N ARG A 30 -0.49 -6.24 -8.22
CA ARG A 30 0.04 -6.98 -9.37
C ARG A 30 0.83 -8.21 -8.94
N LYS A 31 1.57 -8.11 -7.83
CA LYS A 31 2.44 -9.19 -7.37
C LYS A 31 1.66 -10.33 -6.73
N PHE A 32 0.73 -10.01 -5.83
CA PHE A 32 0.06 -11.00 -5.00
C PHE A 32 -1.33 -11.39 -5.50
N ALA A 33 -1.96 -10.58 -6.34
CA ALA A 33 -3.28 -10.84 -6.90
C ALA A 33 -3.33 -10.59 -8.42
N PRO A 34 -2.38 -11.14 -9.22
CA PRO A 34 -2.27 -10.80 -10.65
C PRO A 34 -3.54 -11.11 -11.46
N GLU A 35 -4.26 -12.18 -11.12
CA GLU A 35 -5.50 -12.57 -11.80
C GLU A 35 -6.70 -11.68 -11.44
N GLN A 36 -6.65 -11.00 -10.30
CA GLN A 36 -7.71 -10.11 -9.81
C GLN A 36 -7.38 -8.63 -10.04
N TYR A 37 -6.14 -8.34 -10.45
CA TYR A 37 -5.63 -6.98 -10.54
C TYR A 37 -6.47 -6.14 -11.51
N THR A 38 -7.12 -5.13 -10.93
CA THR A 38 -7.71 -3.98 -11.62
C THR A 38 -7.45 -2.73 -10.78
N ARG A 39 -7.68 -1.55 -11.35
CA ARG A 39 -7.57 -0.29 -10.59
C ARG A 39 -8.64 -0.23 -9.49
N GLU A 40 -9.82 -0.75 -9.77
CA GLU A 40 -10.93 -0.90 -8.83
C GLU A 40 -10.56 -1.86 -7.69
N TYR A 41 -9.88 -2.96 -7.97
CA TYR A 41 -9.39 -3.88 -6.95
C TYR A 41 -8.44 -3.17 -5.96
N VAL A 42 -7.57 -2.30 -6.45
CA VAL A 42 -6.68 -1.48 -5.60
C VAL A 42 -7.49 -0.52 -4.72
N LEU A 43 -8.55 0.12 -5.24
CA LEU A 43 -9.44 0.96 -4.43
C LEU A 43 -10.13 0.16 -3.33
N ASP A 44 -10.62 -1.04 -3.66
CA ASP A 44 -11.29 -1.92 -2.69
C ASP A 44 -10.32 -2.44 -1.61
N LEU A 45 -9.08 -2.73 -1.98
CA LEU A 45 -8.02 -3.06 -1.03
C LEU A 45 -7.74 -1.92 -0.06
N ILE A 46 -7.54 -0.70 -0.57
CA ILE A 46 -7.30 0.48 0.26
C ILE A 46 -8.49 0.72 1.19
N ARG A 47 -9.72 0.63 0.65
CA ARG A 47 -10.95 0.76 1.43
C ARG A 47 -11.00 -0.28 2.56
N GLU A 48 -10.72 -1.54 2.26
CA GLU A 48 -10.74 -2.63 3.24
C GLU A 48 -9.74 -2.39 4.38
N LEU A 49 -8.52 -1.97 4.07
CA LEU A 49 -7.50 -1.69 5.09
C LEU A 49 -7.87 -0.51 6.00
N VAL A 50 -8.50 0.53 5.44
CA VAL A 50 -9.01 1.67 6.22
C VAL A 50 -10.20 1.24 7.09
N LEU A 51 -11.14 0.47 6.54
CA LEU A 51 -12.32 -0.01 7.28
C LEU A 51 -11.95 -0.98 8.41
N ARG A 52 -10.91 -1.80 8.21
CA ARG A 52 -10.32 -2.63 9.27
C ARG A 52 -9.56 -1.79 10.31
N GLY A 53 -9.38 -0.51 10.05
CA GLY A 53 -8.64 0.41 10.91
C GLY A 53 -7.14 0.14 10.92
N TYR A 54 -6.59 -0.55 9.92
CA TYR A 54 -5.15 -0.85 9.85
C TYR A 54 -4.34 0.32 9.34
N ILE A 55 -4.91 1.12 8.44
CA ILE A 55 -4.26 2.29 7.86
C ILE A 55 -5.12 3.55 7.98
N GLU A 56 -4.46 4.69 7.97
CA GLU A 56 -5.07 6.01 7.75
C GLU A 56 -4.55 6.62 6.46
N ILE A 57 -5.42 7.33 5.74
CA ILE A 57 -5.09 8.05 4.52
C ILE A 57 -4.84 9.52 4.85
N GLY A 58 -3.77 10.07 4.29
CA GLY A 58 -3.40 11.46 4.46
C GLY A 58 -2.58 11.99 3.29
N ASN A 59 -1.96 13.14 3.50
CA ASN A 59 -0.95 13.67 2.60
C ASN A 59 0.17 14.31 3.39
N ILE A 60 1.35 14.40 2.76
CA ILE A 60 2.42 15.25 3.24
C ILE A 60 2.06 16.68 2.87
N SER A 61 2.17 17.58 3.83
CA SER A 61 2.14 19.02 3.63
C SER A 61 3.41 19.61 4.23
N PRO A 62 4.31 20.16 3.39
CA PRO A 62 5.57 20.74 3.87
C PRO A 62 5.36 21.95 4.79
N GLU A 63 4.17 22.55 4.77
CA GLU A 63 3.79 23.68 5.63
C GLU A 63 3.34 23.24 7.03
N SER A 64 3.25 21.94 7.31
CA SER A 64 2.71 21.41 8.56
C SER A 64 3.75 20.70 9.42
N ASP A 65 3.61 20.78 10.74
CA ASP A 65 4.42 20.03 11.71
C ASP A 65 3.50 19.23 12.66
N PRO A 66 3.46 17.87 12.60
CA PRO A 66 4.24 17.02 11.70
C PRO A 66 3.80 17.16 10.23
N PRO A 67 4.69 16.83 9.27
CA PRO A 67 4.45 17.04 7.84
C PRO A 67 3.34 16.17 7.27
N TRP A 68 3.09 14.99 7.85
CA TRP A 68 1.96 14.15 7.45
C TRP A 68 0.69 14.55 8.20
N ARG A 69 -0.43 14.70 7.46
CA ARG A 69 -1.74 14.99 8.04
C ARG A 69 -2.80 13.99 7.55
N PRO A 70 -3.64 13.46 8.46
CA PRO A 70 -4.74 12.60 8.06
C PRO A 70 -5.77 13.43 7.30
N TRP A 71 -6.48 12.80 6.37
CA TRP A 71 -7.68 13.38 5.80
C TRP A 71 -8.83 13.25 6.78
N ASP A 72 -9.36 14.38 7.22
CA ASP A 72 -10.56 14.44 8.06
C ASP A 72 -11.83 14.38 7.19
N VAL A 73 -12.06 13.22 6.57
CA VAL A 73 -13.23 12.95 5.72
C VAL A 73 -13.70 11.50 5.88
N PRO A 74 -14.98 11.21 5.57
CA PRO A 74 -15.46 9.84 5.52
C PRO A 74 -14.67 8.94 4.55
N VAL A 75 -14.59 7.64 4.85
CA VAL A 75 -13.84 6.66 4.04
C VAL A 75 -14.27 6.69 2.57
N ASP A 76 -15.58 6.74 2.30
CA ASP A 76 -16.06 6.79 0.92
C ASP A 76 -15.59 8.03 0.18
N GLU A 77 -15.52 9.18 0.85
CA GLU A 77 -14.99 10.41 0.25
C GLU A 77 -13.48 10.30 -0.01
N ALA A 78 -12.72 9.72 0.92
CA ALA A 78 -11.30 9.45 0.72
C ALA A 78 -11.06 8.55 -0.50
N ILE A 79 -11.85 7.47 -0.64
CA ILE A 79 -11.76 6.57 -1.80
C ILE A 79 -12.16 7.29 -3.10
N GLN A 80 -13.19 8.13 -3.09
CA GLN A 80 -13.57 8.93 -4.26
C GLN A 80 -12.44 9.88 -4.69
N ARG A 81 -11.75 10.52 -3.73
CA ARG A 81 -10.57 11.37 -4.01
C ARG A 81 -9.41 10.57 -4.61
N ILE A 82 -9.19 9.34 -4.17
CA ILE A 82 -8.15 8.46 -4.73
C ILE A 82 -8.57 7.98 -6.13
N ALA A 83 -9.83 7.64 -6.33
CA ALA A 83 -10.35 7.12 -7.59
C ALA A 83 -10.29 8.17 -8.71
N HIS A 84 -10.75 9.38 -8.43
CA HIS A 84 -10.98 10.44 -9.44
C HIS A 84 -10.02 11.62 -9.35
N GLY A 85 -9.19 11.66 -8.30
CA GLY A 85 -8.18 12.69 -8.14
C GLY A 85 -8.61 13.81 -7.20
N ARG A 86 -7.65 14.66 -6.87
CA ARG A 86 -7.82 15.79 -5.94
C ARG A 86 -6.74 16.83 -6.19
N ASN A 87 -7.06 18.12 -5.99
CA ASN A 87 -6.09 19.22 -6.04
C ASN A 87 -5.26 19.27 -7.34
N GLY A 88 -5.87 18.90 -8.48
CA GLY A 88 -5.19 18.86 -9.78
C GLY A 88 -4.33 17.62 -10.02
N ILE A 89 -4.26 16.68 -9.07
CA ILE A 89 -3.62 15.38 -9.24
C ILE A 89 -4.65 14.40 -9.81
N THR A 90 -4.31 13.73 -10.91
CA THR A 90 -5.14 12.70 -11.55
C THR A 90 -5.42 11.54 -10.60
N GLY A 91 -6.66 11.03 -10.59
CA GLY A 91 -7.03 9.86 -9.78
C GLY A 91 -6.58 8.54 -10.39
N LEU A 92 -6.51 7.49 -9.57
CA LEU A 92 -6.06 6.16 -9.97
C LEU A 92 -6.79 5.65 -11.23
N LEU A 93 -8.09 5.88 -11.36
CA LEU A 93 -8.87 5.32 -12.48
C LEU A 93 -8.44 5.90 -13.83
N GLU A 94 -7.96 7.15 -13.86
CA GLU A 94 -7.59 7.87 -15.08
C GLU A 94 -6.07 8.09 -15.22
N MET A 95 -5.30 7.78 -14.19
CA MET A 95 -3.86 8.03 -14.14
C MET A 95 -3.11 7.24 -15.23
N PRO A 96 -2.19 7.85 -15.99
CA PRO A 96 -1.32 7.11 -16.89
C PRO A 96 -0.43 6.11 -16.14
N GLU A 97 -0.10 4.99 -16.80
CA GLU A 97 0.71 3.93 -16.20
C GLU A 97 2.08 4.41 -15.69
N ALA A 98 2.72 5.30 -16.45
CA ALA A 98 4.02 5.89 -16.11
C ALA A 98 3.98 6.76 -14.84
N ASP A 99 2.80 7.24 -14.44
CA ASP A 99 2.62 8.17 -13.32
C ASP A 99 2.19 7.44 -12.03
N LEU A 100 1.91 6.13 -12.09
CA LEU A 100 1.48 5.35 -10.92
C LEU A 100 2.57 5.26 -9.84
N GLY A 101 3.85 5.26 -10.22
CA GLY A 101 4.97 5.13 -9.29
C GLY A 101 5.15 6.34 -8.36
N PRO A 102 5.51 7.53 -8.87
CA PRO A 102 5.96 8.66 -8.05
C PRO A 102 4.84 9.65 -7.62
N ASN A 103 3.56 9.23 -7.57
CA ASN A 103 2.48 10.18 -7.28
C ASN A 103 2.24 10.42 -5.78
N GLU A 104 1.96 11.68 -5.46
CA GLU A 104 1.60 12.14 -4.11
C GLU A 104 0.08 12.29 -3.95
N LEU A 105 -0.72 11.47 -4.65
CA LEU A 105 -2.19 11.54 -4.56
C LEU A 105 -2.66 11.35 -3.11
N PHE A 106 -2.01 10.43 -2.39
CA PHE A 106 -2.14 10.25 -0.95
C PHE A 106 -0.91 9.55 -0.37
N ARG A 107 -0.83 9.54 0.96
CA ARG A 107 0.13 8.76 1.75
C ARG A 107 -0.61 7.97 2.83
N ALA A 108 -0.45 6.66 2.84
CA ALA A 108 -0.96 5.80 3.92
C ALA A 108 0.05 5.68 5.05
N ARG A 109 -0.45 5.57 6.28
CA ARG A 109 0.35 5.20 7.46
C ARG A 109 -0.34 4.10 8.24
N LEU A 110 0.42 3.30 8.98
CA LEU A 110 -0.15 2.35 9.93
C LEU A 110 -0.79 3.06 11.13
N THR A 111 -1.96 2.58 11.54
CA THR A 111 -2.55 2.91 12.83
C THR A 111 -1.91 2.07 13.95
N ALA A 112 -2.36 2.29 15.20
CA ALA A 112 -1.99 1.39 16.31
C ALA A 112 -2.46 -0.05 16.07
N LEU A 113 -3.67 -0.22 15.50
CA LEU A 113 -4.21 -1.53 15.17
C LEU A 113 -3.45 -2.19 14.01
N GLY A 114 -3.07 -1.42 12.99
CA GLY A 114 -2.24 -1.92 11.89
C GLY A 114 -0.86 -2.38 12.36
N ARG A 115 -0.23 -1.64 13.29
CA ARG A 115 1.04 -2.05 13.92
C ARG A 115 0.88 -3.33 14.76
N ALA A 116 -0.20 -3.46 15.52
CA ALA A 116 -0.48 -4.67 16.28
C ALA A 116 -0.66 -5.88 15.34
N ARG A 117 -1.43 -5.69 14.25
CA ARG A 117 -1.63 -6.71 13.22
C ARG A 117 -0.32 -7.14 12.57
N LEU A 118 0.54 -6.19 12.20
CA LEU A 118 1.86 -6.50 11.65
C LEU A 118 2.72 -7.29 12.64
N ALA A 119 2.71 -6.91 13.92
CA ALA A 119 3.45 -7.63 14.96
C ALA A 119 2.96 -9.09 15.14
N GLU A 120 1.66 -9.35 14.96
CA GLU A 120 1.11 -10.72 14.96
C GLU A 120 1.56 -11.53 13.72
N LEU A 121 1.70 -10.88 12.57
CA LEU A 121 2.06 -11.52 11.31
C LEU A 121 3.57 -11.83 11.21
N GLY A 122 4.41 -11.01 11.85
CA GLY A 122 5.86 -11.12 11.84
C GLY A 122 6.50 -10.60 10.55
N ASP A 123 7.82 -10.76 10.42
CA ASP A 123 8.55 -10.35 9.21
C ASP A 123 8.14 -11.22 8.00
N PRO A 124 7.61 -10.61 6.92
CA PRO A 124 7.17 -11.36 5.74
C PRO A 124 8.34 -11.96 4.94
N TYR A 125 9.51 -11.33 4.93
CA TYR A 125 10.70 -11.84 4.24
C TYR A 125 11.29 -13.05 4.97
N GLU A 126 11.33 -13.05 6.30
CA GLU A 126 11.70 -14.24 7.08
C GLU A 126 10.70 -15.39 6.88
N LYS A 127 9.41 -15.06 6.83
CA LYS A 127 8.34 -16.06 6.78
C LYS A 127 8.11 -16.65 5.40
N TYR A 128 8.15 -15.82 4.37
CA TYR A 128 7.76 -16.21 3.02
C TYR A 128 8.90 -16.11 1.99
N GLY A 129 10.01 -15.42 2.30
CA GLY A 129 11.06 -15.10 1.32
C GLY A 129 10.71 -13.87 0.47
N ASP A 130 11.63 -13.46 -0.40
CA ASP A 130 11.52 -12.27 -1.22
C ASP A 130 10.63 -12.50 -2.46
N PRO A 131 9.48 -11.83 -2.57
CA PRO A 131 8.61 -11.96 -3.74
C PRO A 131 9.23 -11.26 -4.95
N TRP A 132 10.07 -10.25 -4.77
CA TRP A 132 10.74 -9.54 -5.85
C TRP A 132 12.10 -10.13 -6.21
N PHE A 133 12.40 -11.38 -5.83
CA PHE A 133 13.73 -11.99 -5.99
C PHE A 133 14.32 -11.90 -7.41
N ASP A 134 13.48 -12.00 -8.44
CA ASP A 134 13.91 -11.93 -9.85
C ASP A 134 13.94 -10.48 -10.41
N ASP A 135 13.55 -9.47 -9.62
CA ASP A 135 13.54 -8.06 -10.01
C ASP A 135 14.86 -7.37 -9.60
N PRO A 136 15.70 -6.92 -10.54
CA PRO A 136 17.01 -6.36 -10.23
C PRO A 136 16.97 -5.04 -9.43
N TYR A 137 15.82 -4.40 -9.30
CA TYR A 137 15.66 -3.12 -8.61
C TYR A 137 14.90 -3.23 -7.29
N LEU A 138 14.08 -4.27 -7.12
CA LEU A 138 13.20 -4.45 -5.97
C LEU A 138 13.56 -5.65 -5.09
N ASN A 139 14.45 -6.54 -5.55
CA ASN A 139 14.86 -7.69 -4.77
C ASN A 139 15.60 -7.30 -3.49
N ALA A 140 15.44 -8.13 -2.46
CA ALA A 140 16.19 -8.11 -1.21
C ALA A 140 17.24 -9.23 -1.15
N SER A 141 17.74 -9.69 -2.30
CA SER A 141 18.68 -10.82 -2.37
C SER A 141 20.02 -10.52 -1.68
N ASP A 142 20.46 -9.26 -1.71
CA ASP A 142 21.63 -8.77 -0.99
C ASP A 142 21.49 -8.90 0.55
N TRP A 143 20.27 -9.05 1.05
CA TRP A 143 19.98 -9.24 2.47
C TRP A 143 19.87 -10.74 2.84
N GLY A 144 20.08 -11.64 1.87
CA GLY A 144 20.12 -13.08 2.07
C GLY A 144 18.77 -13.78 2.11
N TYR A 145 17.68 -13.09 1.77
CA TYR A 145 16.35 -13.69 1.74
C TYR A 145 16.21 -14.66 0.54
N PRO A 146 15.64 -15.86 0.75
CA PRO A 146 15.41 -16.80 -0.35
C PRO A 146 14.26 -16.32 -1.25
N PRO A 147 14.10 -16.89 -2.46
CA PRO A 147 12.93 -16.62 -3.29
C PRO A 147 11.62 -16.93 -2.56
N TYR A 148 10.59 -16.14 -2.84
CA TYR A 148 9.26 -16.29 -2.25
C TYR A 148 8.67 -17.68 -2.41
N ARG A 149 8.07 -18.17 -1.33
CA ARG A 149 7.39 -19.46 -1.24
C ARG A 149 5.97 -19.19 -0.72
N PRO A 150 4.94 -19.34 -1.57
CA PRO A 150 3.57 -19.27 -1.10
C PRO A 150 3.35 -20.40 -0.07
N SER A 151 2.74 -20.04 1.07
CA SER A 151 2.37 -20.98 2.14
C SER A 151 1.10 -21.76 1.83
#